data_AF-A0A5J4V1X3-F1
#
_entry.id   AF-A0A5J4V1X3-F1
#
_cell.length_a   1.000
_cell.length_b   1.000
_cell.length_c   1.000
_cell.angle_alpha   90.00
_cell.angle_beta   90.00
_cell.angle_gamma   90.00
#
_symmetry.space_group_name_H-M   'P 1'
#
loop_
_entity.id
_entity.type
_entity.pdbx_description
1 polymer ?
#
loop_
_entity_poly.entity_id
_entity_poly.type
_entity_poly.pdbx_seq_one_letter_code
_entity_poly.pdbx_strand_id
1 'polypeptide(L)'
;EYLPPEYLPKRKEQEKEKEQEKPKNEEKIKQQEGEEGQQQEIDLEQEQEQKQEQEQQQEQEYDEEREKQKLLEMDLFNIKEDDDAEEEIIETTAADIWAMGVMLFELLAGYHPFSNCKRKATSLEIVLNVMNEQPSKLPEEYSLKLRNLIMRMLVKDPDHRVNTEMILQEARFHGDTKEEETLPVVEEIKTQI
;
A
#
# COMPACT_ATOMS: atom_id res chain seq x y z
N GLU A 1 -39.43 -95.10 -41.98
CA GLU A 1 -38.82 -94.03 -41.17
C GLU A 1 -37.47 -93.69 -41.80
N TYR A 2 -37.35 -92.49 -42.39
CA TYR A 2 -36.14 -91.96 -43.03
C TYR A 2 -36.19 -90.44 -42.84
N LEU A 3 -35.19 -89.86 -42.16
CA LEU A 3 -35.10 -88.43 -41.83
C LEU A 3 -34.52 -87.61 -43.00
N PRO A 4 -35.02 -86.38 -43.30
CA PRO A 4 -34.48 -85.53 -44.35
C PRO A 4 -33.43 -84.51 -43.84
N PRO A 5 -32.57 -83.96 -44.73
CA PRO A 5 -31.38 -83.20 -44.37
C PRO A 5 -31.68 -81.73 -44.04
N GLU A 6 -30.87 -81.19 -43.13
CA GLU A 6 -30.91 -79.84 -42.60
C GLU A 6 -30.82 -78.73 -43.66
N TYR A 7 -31.61 -77.67 -43.45
CA TYR A 7 -31.52 -76.39 -44.17
C TYR A 7 -30.32 -75.57 -43.65
N LEU A 8 -29.30 -75.35 -44.49
CA LEU A 8 -28.31 -74.29 -44.27
C LEU A 8 -28.85 -72.95 -44.82
N PRO A 9 -28.93 -71.86 -44.02
CA PRO A 9 -29.44 -70.58 -44.50
C PRO A 9 -28.40 -69.83 -45.36
N LYS A 10 -28.89 -69.16 -46.40
CA LYS A 10 -28.16 -68.26 -47.30
C LYS A 10 -27.50 -67.10 -46.53
N ARG A 11 -26.26 -67.27 -46.07
CA ARG A 11 -25.49 -66.22 -45.35
C ARG A 11 -24.71 -65.27 -46.30
N LYS A 12 -24.61 -65.58 -47.60
CA LYS A 12 -23.67 -64.89 -48.51
C LYS A 12 -24.16 -63.59 -49.16
N GLU A 13 -25.43 -63.20 -48.99
CA GLU A 13 -25.96 -61.95 -49.55
C GLU A 13 -25.96 -60.79 -48.54
N GLN A 14 -26.03 -61.07 -47.23
CA GLN A 14 -26.01 -60.03 -46.18
C GLN A 14 -24.59 -59.61 -45.73
N GLU A 15 -23.56 -60.38 -46.08
CA GLU A 15 -22.17 -60.05 -45.73
C GLU A 15 -21.58 -58.97 -46.67
N LYS A 16 -22.02 -58.89 -47.93
CA LYS A 16 -21.49 -57.91 -48.88
C LYS A 16 -21.93 -56.46 -48.62
N GLU A 17 -23.10 -56.24 -48.02
CA GLU A 17 -23.57 -54.89 -47.67
C GLU A 17 -22.89 -54.38 -46.39
N LYS A 18 -22.69 -55.25 -45.39
CA LYS A 18 -22.02 -54.88 -44.13
C LYS A 18 -20.52 -54.60 -44.28
N GLU A 19 -19.88 -55.17 -45.30
CA GLU A 19 -18.44 -54.99 -45.54
C GLU A 19 -18.12 -53.66 -46.27
N GLN A 20 -19.09 -53.05 -46.96
CA GLN A 20 -18.93 -51.73 -47.61
C GLN A 20 -19.33 -50.55 -46.71
N GLU A 21 -20.17 -50.75 -45.69
CA GLU A 21 -20.55 -49.70 -44.73
C GLU A 21 -19.51 -49.47 -43.63
N LYS A 22 -18.73 -50.50 -43.27
CA LYS A 22 -17.71 -50.43 -42.22
C LYS A 22 -16.57 -49.42 -42.49
N PRO A 23 -15.93 -49.38 -43.69
CA PRO A 23 -14.89 -48.39 -43.97
C PRO A 23 -15.43 -46.96 -44.07
N LYS A 24 -16.66 -46.76 -44.54
CA LYS A 24 -17.29 -45.43 -44.65
C LYS A 24 -17.63 -44.81 -43.29
N ASN A 25 -17.96 -45.62 -42.29
CA ASN A 25 -18.27 -45.13 -40.95
C ASN A 25 -16.99 -44.80 -40.15
N GLU A 26 -15.92 -45.59 -40.31
CA GLU A 26 -14.62 -45.31 -39.68
C GLU A 26 -13.95 -44.05 -40.25
N GLU A 27 -14.07 -43.80 -41.56
CA GLU A 27 -13.61 -42.54 -42.17
C GLU A 27 -14.42 -41.33 -41.68
N LYS A 28 -15.73 -41.48 -41.48
CA LYS A 28 -16.59 -40.41 -40.94
C LYS A 28 -16.24 -40.05 -39.49
N ILE A 29 -15.97 -41.04 -38.65
CA ILE A 29 -15.58 -40.81 -37.24
C ILE A 29 -14.20 -40.13 -37.18
N LYS A 30 -13.24 -40.57 -38.00
CA LYS A 30 -11.92 -39.91 -38.06
C LYS A 30 -11.98 -38.49 -38.62
N GLN A 31 -12.91 -38.19 -39.54
CA GLN A 31 -13.16 -36.83 -40.01
C GLN A 31 -13.80 -35.97 -38.92
N GLN A 32 -14.77 -36.48 -38.17
CA GLN A 32 -15.37 -35.77 -37.04
C GLN A 32 -14.39 -35.53 -35.89
N GLU A 33 -13.57 -36.51 -35.52
CA GLU A 33 -12.53 -36.34 -34.50
C GLU A 33 -11.44 -35.35 -34.95
N GLY A 34 -11.14 -35.30 -36.24
CA GLY A 34 -10.25 -34.29 -36.83
C GLY A 34 -10.85 -32.88 -36.84
N GLU A 35 -12.15 -32.75 -37.12
CA GLU A 35 -12.89 -31.49 -37.09
C GLU A 35 -13.07 -30.98 -35.65
N GLU A 36 -13.34 -31.85 -34.68
CA GLU A 36 -13.43 -31.49 -33.25
C GLU A 36 -12.07 -31.08 -32.68
N GLY A 37 -10.98 -31.77 -33.06
CA GLY A 37 -9.63 -31.36 -32.68
C GLY A 37 -9.23 -30.01 -33.27
N GLN A 38 -9.60 -29.74 -34.53
CA GLN A 38 -9.40 -28.43 -35.16
C GLN A 38 -10.23 -27.34 -34.51
N GLN A 39 -11.49 -27.62 -34.14
CA GLN A 39 -12.33 -26.65 -33.44
C GLN A 39 -11.78 -26.31 -32.05
N GLN A 40 -11.29 -27.32 -31.30
CA GLN A 40 -10.64 -27.10 -30.00
C GLN A 40 -9.36 -26.26 -30.12
N GLU A 41 -8.56 -26.47 -31.17
CA GLU A 41 -7.35 -25.69 -31.43
C GLU A 41 -7.69 -24.23 -31.77
N ILE A 42 -8.72 -24.00 -32.58
CA ILE A 42 -9.25 -22.67 -32.91
C ILE A 42 -9.79 -21.97 -31.65
N ASP A 43 -10.54 -22.66 -30.80
CA ASP A 43 -11.10 -22.10 -29.57
C ASP A 43 -9.98 -21.71 -28.58
N LEU A 44 -8.92 -22.52 -28.49
CA LEU A 44 -7.75 -22.23 -27.67
C LEU A 44 -6.93 -21.04 -28.18
N GLU A 45 -6.75 -20.93 -29.49
CA GLU A 45 -6.11 -19.78 -30.14
C GLU A 45 -6.92 -18.50 -29.90
N GLN A 46 -8.25 -18.55 -30.03
CA GLN A 46 -9.12 -17.41 -29.74
C GLN A 46 -9.05 -16.98 -28.27
N GLU A 47 -8.96 -17.93 -27.33
CA GLU A 47 -8.81 -17.61 -25.90
C GLU A 47 -7.43 -16.98 -25.60
N GLN A 48 -6.38 -17.45 -26.26
CA GLN A 48 -5.04 -16.86 -26.15
C GLN A 48 -4.98 -15.45 -26.74
N GLU A 49 -5.60 -15.23 -27.91
CA GLU A 49 -5.72 -13.91 -28.52
C GLU A 49 -6.51 -12.95 -27.62
N GLN A 50 -7.65 -13.37 -27.08
CA GLN A 50 -8.44 -12.55 -26.14
C GLN A 50 -7.65 -12.21 -24.87
N LYS A 51 -6.88 -13.15 -24.34
CA LYS A 51 -6.04 -12.90 -23.17
C LYS A 51 -4.91 -11.93 -23.48
N GLN A 52 -4.29 -12.06 -24.65
CA GLN A 52 -3.24 -11.16 -25.10
C GLN A 52 -3.78 -9.75 -25.37
N GLU A 53 -4.98 -9.63 -25.93
CA GLU A 53 -5.68 -8.34 -26.10
C GLU A 53 -6.02 -7.70 -24.76
N GLN A 54 -6.50 -8.47 -23.77
CA GLN A 54 -6.76 -7.96 -22.42
C GLN A 54 -5.49 -7.48 -21.71
N GLU A 55 -4.38 -8.22 -21.85
CA GLU A 55 -3.08 -7.81 -21.30
C GLU A 55 -2.58 -6.52 -21.95
N GLN A 56 -2.69 -6.39 -23.27
CA GLN A 56 -2.35 -5.15 -23.98
C GLN A 56 -3.24 -3.97 -23.57
N GLN A 57 -4.54 -4.19 -23.36
CA GLN A 57 -5.45 -3.16 -22.88
C GLN A 57 -5.11 -2.70 -21.46
N GLN A 58 -4.77 -3.63 -20.56
CA GLN A 58 -4.33 -3.30 -19.19
C GLN A 58 -3.00 -2.53 -19.18
N GLU A 59 -2.06 -2.90 -20.04
CA GLU A 59 -0.77 -2.20 -20.15
C GLU A 59 -0.95 -0.78 -20.73
N GLN A 60 -1.82 -0.62 -21.73
CA GLN A 60 -2.20 0.69 -22.27
C GLN A 60 -2.89 1.57 -21.22
N GLU A 61 -3.81 1.00 -20.44
CA GLU A 61 -4.50 1.72 -19.37
C GLU A 61 -3.51 2.16 -18.27
N TYR A 62 -2.57 1.29 -17.90
CA TYR A 62 -1.51 1.60 -16.94
C TYR A 62 -0.59 2.72 -17.44
N ASP A 63 -0.19 2.68 -18.71
CA ASP A 63 0.64 3.73 -19.32
C ASP A 63 -0.13 5.06 -19.45
N GLU A 64 -1.41 5.02 -19.82
CA GLU A 64 -2.27 6.22 -19.84
C GLU A 64 -2.44 6.82 -18.45
N GLU A 65 -2.64 6.00 -17.42
CA GLU A 65 -2.80 6.45 -16.04
C GLU A 65 -1.49 7.03 -15.49
N ARG A 66 -0.35 6.46 -15.87
CA ARG A 66 0.98 6.99 -15.57
C ARG A 66 1.25 8.32 -16.27
N GLU A 67 0.88 8.45 -17.54
CA GLU A 67 1.00 9.72 -18.26
C GLU A 67 0.03 10.77 -17.70
N LYS A 68 -1.20 10.40 -17.29
CA LYS A 68 -2.11 11.29 -16.54
C LYS A 68 -1.51 11.72 -15.22
N GLN A 69 -0.85 10.83 -14.47
CA GLN A 69 -0.15 11.20 -13.23
C GLN A 69 1.00 12.17 -13.50
N LYS A 70 1.82 11.93 -14.53
CA LYS A 70 2.88 12.87 -14.94
C LYS A 70 2.31 14.21 -15.38
N LEU A 71 1.19 14.21 -16.12
CA LEU A 71 0.52 15.44 -16.56
C LEU A 71 -0.04 16.19 -15.36
N LEU A 72 -0.60 15.50 -14.37
CA LEU A 72 -1.10 16.08 -13.13
C LEU A 72 0.05 16.66 -12.28
N GLU A 73 1.18 15.95 -12.19
CA GLU A 73 2.40 16.45 -11.55
C GLU A 73 2.98 17.66 -12.29
N MET A 74 2.92 17.65 -13.63
CA MET A 74 3.40 18.75 -14.47
C MET A 74 2.48 19.97 -14.39
N ASP A 75 1.16 19.79 -14.31
CA ASP A 75 0.20 20.88 -14.06
C ASP A 75 0.37 21.45 -12.65
N LEU A 76 0.61 20.60 -11.63
CA LEU A 76 1.01 21.03 -10.28
C LEU A 76 2.29 21.88 -10.28
N PHE A 77 3.20 21.63 -11.22
CA PHE A 77 4.45 22.37 -11.38
C PHE A 77 4.27 23.67 -12.18
N ASN A 78 3.42 23.67 -13.21
CA ASN A 78 3.13 24.84 -14.05
C ASN A 78 2.17 25.86 -13.41
N ILE A 79 1.39 25.48 -12.39
CA ILE A 79 0.54 26.41 -11.61
C ILE A 79 1.37 27.46 -10.85
N LYS A 80 2.70 27.31 -10.77
CA LYS A 80 3.59 28.20 -10.01
C LYS A 80 4.28 29.32 -10.80
N GLU A 81 4.12 29.41 -12.13
CA GLU A 81 4.91 30.36 -12.93
C GLU A 81 4.23 31.68 -13.33
N ASP A 82 2.97 31.96 -12.95
CA ASP A 82 2.27 33.19 -13.37
C ASP A 82 1.72 34.09 -12.24
N ASP A 83 2.22 33.95 -11.01
CA ASP A 83 1.98 34.96 -9.97
C ASP A 83 3.31 35.55 -9.51
N ASP A 84 3.49 36.86 -9.72
CA ASP A 84 4.51 37.73 -9.12
C ASP A 84 4.35 37.82 -7.58
N ALA A 85 4.25 36.68 -6.91
CA ALA A 85 4.40 36.53 -5.49
C ALA A 85 5.70 35.77 -5.28
N GLU A 86 6.66 36.43 -4.62
CA GLU A 86 7.82 35.76 -4.05
C GLU A 86 7.33 34.46 -3.38
N GLU A 87 7.62 33.29 -3.97
CA GLU A 87 7.51 32.02 -3.24
C GLU A 87 8.60 32.07 -2.16
N GLU A 88 8.25 32.76 -1.09
CA GLU A 88 8.97 32.83 0.15
C GLU A 88 9.20 31.38 0.57
N ILE A 89 10.47 31.02 0.71
CA ILE A 89 10.89 29.72 1.20
C ILE A 89 10.07 29.46 2.46
N ILE A 90 9.09 28.55 2.40
CA ILE A 90 8.36 28.10 3.60
C ILE A 90 9.32 27.19 4.36
N GLU A 91 10.38 27.77 4.91
CA GLU A 91 11.26 27.14 5.88
C GLU A 91 10.48 27.07 7.20
N THR A 92 9.70 26.00 7.30
CA THR A 92 9.53 24.99 8.36
C THR A 92 10.03 25.24 9.79
N THR A 93 10.38 26.45 10.21
CA THR A 93 10.80 26.75 11.60
C THR A 93 9.75 26.26 12.60
N ALA A 94 8.46 26.43 12.26
CA ALA A 94 7.37 25.87 13.06
C ALA A 94 7.43 24.33 13.10
N ALA A 95 7.70 23.66 11.98
CA ALA A 95 7.82 22.20 11.93
C ALA A 95 9.03 21.69 12.72
N ASP A 96 10.17 22.40 12.70
CA ASP A 96 11.33 22.08 13.52
C ASP A 96 11.03 22.22 15.01
N ILE A 97 10.29 23.26 15.40
CA ILE A 97 9.80 23.41 16.79
C ILE A 97 8.91 22.23 17.18
N TRP A 98 8.06 21.75 16.27
CA TRP A 98 7.22 20.58 16.53
C TRP A 98 8.07 19.32 16.71
N ALA A 99 9.01 19.06 15.79
CA ALA A 99 9.91 17.91 15.86
C ALA A 99 10.75 17.93 17.14
N MET A 100 11.25 19.11 17.54
CA MET A 100 11.95 19.31 18.81
C MET A 100 11.03 18.98 20.00
N GLY A 101 9.77 19.39 19.96
CA GLY A 101 8.78 19.08 20.99
C GLY A 101 8.54 17.58 21.14
N VAL A 102 8.47 16.85 20.02
CA VAL A 102 8.35 15.39 20.02
C VAL A 102 9.59 14.74 20.64
N MET A 103 10.79 15.13 20.20
CA MET A 103 12.04 14.60 20.75
C MET A 103 12.16 14.84 22.26
N LEU A 104 11.88 16.06 22.72
CA LEU A 104 11.92 16.39 24.15
C LEU A 104 10.91 15.56 24.94
N PHE A 105 9.70 15.37 24.41
CA PHE A 105 8.72 14.50 25.04
C PHE A 105 9.23 13.07 25.16
N GLU A 106 9.74 12.49 24.07
CA GLU A 106 10.20 11.11 24.04
C GLU A 106 11.38 10.86 24.99
N LEU A 107 12.32 11.80 25.07
CA LEU A 107 13.45 11.74 25.99
C LEU A 107 13.01 11.71 27.46
N LEU A 108 11.93 12.40 27.81
CA LEU A 108 11.40 12.46 29.17
C LEU A 108 10.45 11.29 29.48
N ALA A 109 9.58 10.93 28.54
CA ALA A 109 8.52 9.94 28.76
C ALA A 109 8.95 8.50 28.44
N GLY A 110 9.93 8.31 27.54
CA GLY A 110 10.33 7.01 27.01
C GLY A 110 9.36 6.39 26.01
N TYR A 111 8.38 7.17 25.51
CA TYR A 111 7.44 6.77 24.46
C TYR A 111 6.96 7.99 23.65
N HIS A 112 6.45 7.76 22.45
CA HIS A 112 6.00 8.81 21.53
C HIS A 112 4.74 9.54 22.05
N PRO A 113 4.64 10.88 21.95
CA PRO A 113 3.50 11.64 22.49
C PRO A 113 2.14 11.20 21.94
N PHE A 114 2.11 10.69 20.70
CA PHE A 114 0.90 10.22 20.01
C PHE A 114 0.78 8.69 19.97
N SER A 115 1.48 7.95 20.84
CA SER A 115 1.34 6.48 20.91
C SER A 115 0.33 6.00 21.95
N ASN A 116 -0.42 6.89 22.61
CA ASN A 116 -1.38 6.53 23.68
C ASN A 116 -0.73 5.67 24.78
N CYS A 117 0.47 6.06 25.22
CA CYS A 117 1.31 5.33 26.18
C CYS A 117 1.74 3.92 25.74
N LYS A 118 1.53 3.54 24.47
CA LYS A 118 2.03 2.28 23.91
C LYS A 118 3.50 2.46 23.52
N ARG A 119 4.37 1.55 23.94
CA ARG A 119 5.79 1.55 23.53
C ARG A 119 6.02 1.09 22.08
N LYS A 120 5.02 0.43 21.48
CA LYS A 120 5.10 -0.12 20.12
C LYS A 120 3.84 0.23 19.33
N ALA A 121 3.70 1.50 18.96
CA ALA A 121 2.68 1.93 17.99
C ALA A 121 3.28 1.87 16.58
N THR A 122 2.46 1.51 15.60
CA THR A 122 2.86 1.54 14.18
C THR A 122 2.93 2.98 13.68
N SER A 123 3.70 3.22 12.62
CA SER A 123 3.81 4.57 12.02
C SER A 123 2.45 5.10 11.55
N LEU A 124 1.59 4.23 11.02
CA LEU A 124 0.25 4.60 10.57
C LEU A 124 -0.64 5.02 11.74
N GLU A 125 -0.62 4.29 12.87
CA GLU A 125 -1.34 4.70 14.08
C GLU A 125 -0.84 6.06 14.59
N ILE A 126 0.49 6.28 14.60
CA ILE A 126 1.07 7.54 15.04
C ILE A 126 0.59 8.70 14.15
N VAL A 127 0.64 8.55 12.83
CA VAL A 127 0.19 9.61 11.90
C VAL A 127 -1.29 9.93 12.11
N LEU A 128 -2.14 8.91 12.23
CA LEU A 128 -3.57 9.12 12.50
C LEU A 128 -3.80 9.85 13.82
N ASN A 129 -3.05 9.51 14.87
CA ASN A 129 -3.16 10.17 16.17
C ASN A 129 -2.62 11.61 16.13
N VAL A 130 -1.54 11.87 15.39
CA VAL A 130 -1.03 13.23 15.16
C VAL A 130 -2.10 14.11 14.52
N MET A 131 -2.93 13.58 13.61
CA MET A 131 -4.01 14.33 12.96
C MET A 131 -5.23 14.50 13.86
N ASN A 132 -5.62 13.46 14.61
CA ASN A 132 -6.95 13.42 15.26
C ASN A 132 -6.93 13.57 16.78
N GLU A 133 -5.81 13.26 17.43
CA GLU A 133 -5.70 13.18 18.89
C GLU A 133 -4.80 14.28 19.46
N GLN A 134 -4.87 14.50 20.77
CA GLN A 134 -3.96 15.39 21.47
C GLN A 134 -2.74 14.62 22.00
N PRO A 135 -1.57 15.26 22.12
CA PRO A 135 -0.40 14.61 22.68
C PRO A 135 -0.66 14.18 24.12
N SER A 136 -0.07 13.04 24.49
CA SER A 136 -0.07 12.53 25.86
C SER A 136 0.57 13.53 26.82
N LYS A 137 0.12 13.57 28.06
CA LYS A 137 0.69 14.45 29.09
C LYS A 137 1.90 13.82 29.75
N LEU A 138 2.93 14.62 29.97
CA LEU A 138 4.08 14.21 30.78
C LEU A 138 3.68 14.00 32.26
N PRO A 139 4.34 13.06 32.97
CA PRO A 139 4.15 12.84 34.41
C PRO A 139 4.25 14.11 35.25
N GLU A 140 3.54 14.14 36.38
CA GLU A 140 3.51 15.33 37.26
C GLU A 140 4.83 15.64 37.96
N GLU A 141 5.77 14.69 37.93
CA GLU A 141 7.14 14.81 38.46
C GLU A 141 7.95 15.90 37.71
N TYR A 142 7.60 16.18 36.45
CA TYR A 142 8.23 17.25 35.69
C TYR A 142 7.58 18.61 35.99
N SER A 143 8.42 19.66 35.98
CA SER A 143 7.97 21.02 36.26
C SER A 143 6.81 21.43 35.34
N LEU A 144 5.83 22.15 35.91
CA LEU A 144 4.66 22.62 35.16
C LEU A 144 5.07 23.45 33.93
N LYS A 145 6.13 24.25 34.06
CA LYS A 145 6.68 25.05 32.96
C LYS A 145 7.17 24.19 31.80
N LEU A 146 7.99 23.17 32.07
CA LEU A 146 8.49 22.25 31.04
C LEU A 146 7.34 21.53 30.33
N ARG A 147 6.37 21.03 31.09
CA ARG A 147 5.19 20.36 30.53
C ARG A 147 4.38 21.30 29.63
N ASN A 148 4.15 22.53 30.07
CA ASN A 148 3.43 23.53 29.29
C ASN A 148 4.20 23.92 28.03
N LEU A 149 5.52 24.12 28.12
CA LEU A 149 6.35 24.47 26.98
C LEU A 149 6.26 23.40 25.88
N ILE A 150 6.46 22.13 26.23
CA ILE A 150 6.37 21.01 25.27
C ILE A 150 4.97 20.94 24.65
N MET A 151 3.91 21.15 25.43
CA MET A 151 2.54 21.18 24.90
C MET A 151 2.32 22.30 23.88
N ARG A 152 2.91 23.49 24.10
CA ARG A 152 2.83 24.59 23.11
C ARG A 152 3.66 24.32 21.86
N MET A 153 4.75 23.56 21.96
CA MET A 153 5.54 23.13 20.79
C MET A 153 4.77 22.12 19.93
N LEU A 154 3.90 21.31 20.55
CA LEU A 154 3.10 20.28 19.89
C LEU A 154 1.72 20.76 19.38
N VAL A 155 1.46 22.07 19.36
CA VAL A 155 0.23 22.64 18.77
C VAL A 155 0.21 22.32 17.26
N LYS A 156 -0.91 21.79 16.77
CA LYS A 156 -1.04 21.32 15.38
C LYS A 156 -0.99 22.46 14.37
N ASP A 157 -1.68 23.54 14.68
CA ASP A 157 -1.69 24.76 13.87
C ASP A 157 -0.34 25.49 14.01
N PRO A 158 0.44 25.65 12.92
CA PRO A 158 1.74 26.30 12.96
C PRO A 158 1.67 27.78 13.34
N ASP A 159 0.58 28.49 13.00
CA ASP A 159 0.43 29.93 13.28
C ASP A 159 0.16 30.20 14.76
N HIS A 160 -0.43 29.22 15.45
CA HIS A 160 -0.69 29.25 16.89
C HIS A 160 0.39 28.53 17.71
N ARG A 161 1.39 27.94 17.06
CA ARG A 161 2.50 27.24 17.72
C ARG A 161 3.44 28.26 18.36
N VAL A 162 4.05 27.89 19.48
CA VAL A 162 5.07 28.74 20.11
C VAL A 162 6.24 28.95 19.13
N ASN A 163 6.75 30.19 19.04
CA ASN A 163 7.89 30.52 18.19
C ASN A 163 9.21 30.49 18.98
N THR A 164 10.33 30.50 18.25
CA THR A 164 11.68 30.43 18.82
C THR A 164 11.96 31.54 19.83
N GLU A 165 11.50 32.77 19.57
CA GLU A 165 11.71 33.91 20.48
C GLU A 165 11.03 33.69 21.84
N MET A 166 9.78 33.21 21.84
CA MET A 166 9.06 32.87 23.07
C MET A 166 9.75 31.73 23.84
N ILE A 167 10.28 30.72 23.14
CA ILE A 167 11.04 29.62 23.76
C ILE A 167 12.32 30.16 24.41
N LEU A 168 13.07 31.01 23.70
CA LEU A 168 14.33 31.58 24.19
C LEU A 168 14.12 32.50 25.40
N GLN A 169 13.05 33.30 25.40
CA GLN A 169 12.69 34.12 26.54
C GLN A 169 12.43 33.24 27.77
N GLU A 170 11.63 32.18 27.63
CA GLU A 170 11.31 31.26 28.73
C GLU A 170 12.57 30.56 29.27
N ALA A 171 13.49 30.15 28.39
CA ALA A 171 14.77 29.55 28.77
C ALA A 171 15.69 30.54 29.53
N ARG A 172 15.77 31.80 29.07
CA ARG A 172 16.62 32.84 29.68
C ARG A 172 16.25 33.13 31.12
N PHE A 173 14.96 33.19 31.45
CA PHE A 173 14.50 33.43 32.83
C PHE A 173 14.90 32.32 33.82
N HIS A 174 15.42 31.19 33.36
CA HIS A 174 15.91 30.10 34.21
C HIS A 174 17.45 30.08 34.32
N GLY A 175 18.17 30.84 33.48
CA GLY A 175 19.64 30.91 33.49
C GLY A 175 20.24 31.75 34.61
N ASP A 176 19.44 32.49 35.37
CA ASP A 176 19.89 33.31 36.51
C ASP A 176 19.93 32.54 37.85
N THR A 177 19.47 31.28 37.88
CA THR A 177 19.65 30.41 39.04
C THR A 177 20.93 29.60 38.88
N LYS A 178 21.92 29.94 39.71
CA LYS A 178 23.26 29.34 39.83
C LYS A 178 23.30 27.85 39.46
N GLU A 179 24.18 27.52 38.53
CA GLU A 179 24.65 26.17 38.23
C GLU A 179 25.17 25.51 39.52
N GLU A 180 24.37 24.62 40.12
CA GLU A 180 24.82 23.49 40.94
C GLU A 180 23.58 22.72 41.40
N GLU A 181 23.06 21.82 40.55
CA GLU A 181 22.34 20.61 40.98
C GLU A 181 22.17 19.74 39.74
N THR A 182 23.15 18.89 39.48
CA THR A 182 23.04 17.81 38.51
C THR A 182 21.95 16.85 38.99
N LEU A 183 20.82 16.83 38.29
CA LEU A 183 19.71 15.91 38.55
C LEU A 183 20.21 14.45 38.52
N PRO A 184 19.70 13.57 39.41
CA PRO A 184 20.16 12.18 39.58
C PRO A 184 19.95 11.27 38.35
N VAL A 185 19.28 11.76 37.31
CA VAL A 185 18.88 11.02 36.11
C VAL A 185 20.07 10.50 35.31
N VAL A 186 21.23 11.20 35.34
CA VAL A 186 22.40 10.80 34.53
C VAL A 186 23.13 9.58 35.09
N GLU A 187 23.01 9.30 36.39
CA GLU A 187 23.64 8.13 37.03
C GLU A 187 22.81 6.85 36.83
N GLU A 188 21.48 6.98 36.69
CA GLU A 188 20.58 5.83 36.55
C GLU A 188 20.71 5.14 35.18
N ILE A 189 21.05 5.90 34.12
CA ILE A 189 21.25 5.38 32.76
C ILE A 189 22.51 4.51 32.66
N LYS A 190 23.57 4.79 33.44
CA LYS A 190 24.80 3.98 33.43
C LYS A 190 24.64 2.60 34.07
N THR A 191 23.58 2.39 34.85
CA THR A 191 23.39 1.13 35.60
C THR A 191 22.56 0.10 34.82
N GLN A 192 21.96 0.48 33.68
CA GLN A 192 21.11 -0.39 32.86
C GLN A 192 21.68 -0.72 31.47
N ILE A 193 22.93 -0.34 31.18
CA ILE A 193 23.70 -0.74 29.98
C ILE A 193 24.85 -1.64 30.44
#